data_AF-A0A498DLD7-F1
#
_entry.id   AF-A0A498DLD7-F1
#
_cell.length_a   1.000
_cell.length_b   1.000
_cell.length_c   1.000
_cell.angle_alpha   90.00
_cell.angle_beta   90.00
_cell.angle_gamma   90.00
#
_symmetry.space_group_name_H-M   'P 1'
#
loop_
_entity.id
_entity.type
_entity.pdbx_description
1 polymer ?
#
loop_
_entity_poly.entity_id
_entity_poly.type
_entity_poly.pdbx_seq_one_letter_code
_entity_poly.pdbx_strand_id
1 'polypeptide(L)'
;MIRILDPIKGEVSNPTLLENGQFRVVRQTSITSEVEWCVAYADFTNNQLKASVFDLSLPEPHNEMVATTVYAVNPSVAKYRGNYRIAYGDENRLKFASRDRTGIWMVEVIDPEGGGLPWLVYDEIPGNAHIAYTVGKTLKYAKGTE
;
A
#
# COMPACT_ATOMS: atom_id res chain seq x y z
N MET A 1 -9.87 -28.27 -7.12
CA MET A 1 -9.66 -27.83 -5.72
C MET A 1 -8.28 -27.20 -5.66
N ILE A 2 -8.16 -25.87 -5.74
CA ILE A 2 -6.87 -25.22 -5.98
C ILE A 2 -6.35 -24.64 -4.66
N ARG A 3 -5.30 -25.26 -4.13
CA ARG A 3 -4.43 -24.77 -3.06
C ARG A 3 -3.08 -24.47 -3.71
N ILE A 4 -2.38 -23.43 -3.28
CA ILE A 4 -0.94 -23.34 -3.58
C ILE A 4 -0.17 -22.99 -2.30
N LEU A 5 0.58 -23.99 -1.83
CA LEU A 5 1.64 -23.97 -0.83
C LEU A 5 2.97 -24.11 -1.58
N ASP A 6 4.03 -23.50 -1.08
CA ASP A 6 5.40 -23.88 -1.46
C ASP A 6 5.79 -25.17 -0.71
N PRO A 7 6.06 -26.31 -1.40
CA PRO A 7 6.11 -27.62 -0.76
C PRO A 7 7.46 -28.07 -0.20
N ILE A 8 8.56 -27.28 -0.21
CA ILE A 8 9.89 -27.86 0.08
C ILE A 8 10.60 -27.34 1.34
N LYS A 9 10.45 -26.07 1.77
CA LYS A 9 11.41 -25.52 2.76
C LYS A 9 10.86 -24.84 4.03
N GLY A 10 9.60 -24.43 4.06
CA GLY A 10 9.01 -23.83 5.28
C GLY A 10 9.65 -22.51 5.77
N GLU A 11 10.48 -21.84 4.94
CA GLU A 11 11.15 -20.58 5.32
C GLU A 11 10.42 -19.34 4.79
N VAL A 12 10.54 -18.23 5.55
CA VAL A 12 10.02 -16.90 5.20
C VAL A 12 11.03 -16.19 4.30
N SER A 13 10.65 -15.90 3.05
CA SER A 13 11.51 -15.17 2.10
C SER A 13 10.91 -13.84 1.65
N ASN A 14 11.75 -13.00 1.04
CA ASN A 14 11.39 -11.69 0.49
C ASN A 14 10.40 -11.82 -0.68
N PRO A 15 9.54 -10.81 -0.92
CA PRO A 15 8.63 -10.80 -2.05
C PRO A 15 9.45 -10.83 -3.35
N THR A 16 9.17 -11.80 -4.22
CA THR A 16 9.76 -11.92 -5.55
C THR A 16 8.63 -11.94 -6.56
N LEU A 17 8.72 -11.06 -7.57
CA LEU A 17 7.95 -11.19 -8.80
C LEU A 17 8.41 -12.48 -9.47
N LEU A 18 7.55 -13.49 -9.55
CA LEU A 18 7.89 -14.70 -10.29
C LEU A 18 7.85 -14.34 -11.79
N GLU A 19 8.88 -14.72 -12.55
CA GLU A 19 9.01 -14.45 -14.00
C GLU A 19 7.82 -14.95 -14.85
N ASN A 20 6.91 -15.73 -14.25
CA ASN A 20 5.68 -16.22 -14.87
C ASN A 20 4.44 -15.33 -14.66
N GLY A 21 4.61 -14.11 -14.13
CA GLY A 21 3.49 -13.16 -13.93
C GLY A 21 2.56 -13.52 -12.77
N GLN A 22 2.99 -14.38 -11.83
CA GLN A 22 2.22 -14.74 -10.64
C GLN A 22 2.71 -13.99 -9.39
N PHE A 23 1.76 -13.53 -8.58
CA PHE A 23 2.01 -12.88 -7.28
C PHE A 23 1.89 -13.89 -6.14
N ARG A 24 2.92 -13.99 -5.30
CA ARG A 24 2.84 -14.66 -3.99
C ARG A 24 2.83 -13.59 -2.89
N VAL A 25 1.65 -13.29 -2.38
CA VAL A 25 1.47 -12.30 -1.32
C VAL A 25 1.33 -13.02 0.02
N VAL A 26 2.31 -12.84 0.92
CA VAL A 26 2.33 -13.47 2.26
C VAL A 26 2.12 -12.42 3.38
N ARG A 27 1.87 -11.16 3.02
CA ARG A 27 1.88 -10.01 3.94
C ARG A 27 0.63 -9.14 3.77
N GLN A 28 0.39 -8.23 4.71
CA GLN A 28 -0.65 -7.21 4.56
C GLN A 28 -0.33 -6.39 3.32
N THR A 29 -1.23 -6.40 2.34
CA THR A 29 -0.96 -5.91 0.99
C THR A 29 -2.21 -5.32 0.38
N SER A 30 -2.01 -4.31 -0.46
CA SER A 30 -3.04 -3.72 -1.29
C SER A 30 -2.50 -3.52 -2.70
N ILE A 31 -3.35 -3.71 -3.69
CA ILE A 31 -3.00 -3.62 -5.10
C ILE A 31 -3.99 -2.71 -5.81
N THR A 32 -3.48 -1.88 -6.71
CA THR A 32 -4.26 -1.20 -7.74
C THR A 32 -3.63 -1.56 -9.08
N SER A 33 -4.45 -1.90 -10.07
CA SER A 33 -3.97 -2.33 -11.38
C SER A 33 -4.91 -1.84 -12.46
N GLU A 34 -4.31 -1.25 -13.49
CA GLU A 34 -4.88 -1.12 -14.82
C GLU A 34 -3.83 -1.64 -15.81
N VAL A 35 -3.38 -0.80 -16.75
CA VAL A 35 -2.22 -1.08 -17.61
C VAL A 35 -0.90 -0.98 -16.82
N GLU A 36 -0.86 -0.06 -15.86
CA GLU A 36 0.20 0.10 -14.87
C GLU A 36 -0.31 -0.39 -13.52
N TRP A 37 0.59 -0.77 -12.62
CA TRP A 37 0.17 -1.30 -11.32
C TRP A 37 1.08 -0.87 -10.18
N CYS A 38 0.51 -0.90 -8.98
CA CYS A 38 1.24 -0.72 -7.74
C CYS A 38 0.74 -1.73 -6.70
N VAL A 39 1.69 -2.41 -6.05
CA VAL A 39 1.45 -3.31 -4.93
C VAL A 39 2.13 -2.72 -3.69
N ALA A 40 1.35 -2.23 -2.74
CA ALA A 40 1.84 -1.75 -1.45
C ALA A 40 1.82 -2.87 -0.42
N TYR A 41 2.91 -3.04 0.34
CA TYR A 41 3.03 -4.13 1.31
C TYR A 41 3.91 -3.77 2.51
N ALA A 42 3.57 -4.31 3.68
CA ALA A 42 4.43 -4.23 4.85
C ALA A 42 5.63 -5.17 4.73
N ASP A 43 6.82 -4.66 5.00
CA ASP A 43 8.06 -5.42 5.10
C ASP A 43 8.41 -5.73 6.58
N PHE A 44 8.04 -6.91 7.05
CA PHE A 44 8.32 -7.39 8.41
C PHE A 44 9.82 -7.60 8.71
N THR A 45 10.69 -7.66 7.71
CA THR A 45 12.12 -7.90 7.94
C THR A 45 12.83 -6.66 8.44
N ASN A 46 12.31 -5.49 8.10
CA ASN A 46 12.96 -4.21 8.36
C ASN A 46 11.99 -3.09 8.78
N ASN A 47 10.74 -3.43 9.12
CA ASN A 47 9.68 -2.50 9.52
C ASN A 47 9.55 -1.31 8.55
N GLN A 48 9.34 -1.64 7.27
CA GLN A 48 9.11 -0.64 6.23
C GLN A 48 7.79 -0.90 5.54
N LEU A 49 7.08 0.17 5.17
CA LEU A 49 6.09 0.09 4.11
C LEU A 49 6.83 0.24 2.77
N LYS A 50 6.61 -0.71 1.87
CA LYS A 50 7.18 -0.71 0.52
C LYS A 50 6.09 -0.72 -0.54
N ALA A 51 6.45 -0.27 -1.74
CA ALA A 51 5.60 -0.34 -2.92
C ALA A 51 6.39 -0.95 -4.08
N SER A 52 5.85 -1.98 -4.72
CA SER A 52 6.33 -2.45 -6.01
C SER A 52 5.51 -1.74 -7.08
N VAL A 53 6.18 -1.04 -7.99
CA VAL A 53 5.55 -0.17 -8.99
C VAL A 53 5.97 -0.64 -10.38
N PHE A 54 5.00 -0.75 -11.27
CA PHE A 54 5.21 -0.88 -12.69
C PHE A 54 4.52 0.28 -13.39
N ASP A 55 5.30 1.06 -14.11
CA ASP A 55 4.82 2.06 -15.05
C ASP A 55 5.33 1.71 -16.45
N LEU A 56 4.62 2.18 -17.48
CA LEU A 56 4.97 1.86 -18.86
C LEU A 56 6.27 2.54 -19.33
N SER A 57 6.80 3.48 -18.54
CA SER A 57 8.03 4.19 -18.85
C SER A 57 9.27 3.42 -18.43
N LEU A 58 9.12 2.40 -17.59
CA LEU A 58 10.19 1.60 -17.06
C LEU A 58 10.20 0.18 -17.66
N PRO A 59 11.40 -0.37 -17.92
CA PRO A 59 11.53 -1.69 -18.54
C PRO A 59 11.11 -2.83 -17.62
N GLU A 60 11.18 -2.63 -16.30
CA GLU A 60 10.86 -3.64 -15.30
C GLU A 60 10.18 -2.98 -14.09
N PRO A 61 9.33 -3.73 -13.35
CA PRO A 61 8.82 -3.26 -12.07
C PRO A 61 9.95 -3.05 -11.06
N HIS A 62 9.85 -2.03 -10.23
CA HIS A 62 10.85 -1.73 -9.21
C HIS A 62 10.22 -1.56 -7.84
N ASN A 63 11.04 -1.72 -6.80
CA ASN A 63 10.62 -1.62 -5.42
C ASN A 63 11.04 -0.27 -4.82
N GLU A 64 10.09 0.38 -4.17
CA GLU A 64 10.25 1.67 -3.53
C GLU A 64 10.03 1.55 -2.03
N MET A 65 10.81 2.31 -1.26
CA MET A 65 10.54 2.52 0.16
C MET A 65 9.54 3.66 0.30
N VAL A 66 8.38 3.37 0.88
CA VAL A 66 7.32 4.37 1.10
C VAL A 66 7.55 5.09 2.42
N ALA A 67 7.77 4.32 3.50
CA ALA A 67 7.97 4.85 4.84
C ALA A 67 8.66 3.82 5.74
N THR A 68 9.36 4.30 6.77
CA THR A 68 9.65 3.49 7.95
C THR A 68 8.39 3.39 8.82
N THR A 69 8.18 2.24 9.44
CA THR A 69 7.05 1.99 10.33
C THR A 69 7.55 1.41 11.64
N VAL A 70 6.77 1.55 12.72
CA VAL A 70 7.12 0.92 14.01
C VAL A 70 6.63 -0.52 14.05
N TYR A 71 5.46 -0.76 13.46
CA TYR A 71 4.85 -2.07 13.34
C TYR A 71 4.58 -2.41 11.88
N ALA A 72 4.16 -3.64 11.65
CA ALA A 72 3.58 -3.98 10.36
C ALA A 72 2.23 -3.30 10.17
N VAL A 73 2.07 -2.69 9.01
CA VAL A 73 0.92 -1.84 8.69
C VAL A 73 0.03 -2.52 7.66
N ASN A 74 -1.26 -2.18 7.69
CA ASN A 74 -2.20 -2.55 6.64
C ASN A 74 -2.27 -1.40 5.64
N PRO A 75 -1.63 -1.51 4.46
CA PRO A 75 -1.74 -0.48 3.45
C PRO A 75 -3.06 -0.61 2.69
N SER A 76 -3.55 0.52 2.20
CA SER A 76 -4.56 0.61 1.14
C SER A 76 -4.04 1.55 0.07
N VAL A 77 -3.74 1.00 -1.10
CA VAL A 77 -3.23 1.76 -2.26
C VAL A 77 -4.37 2.09 -3.22
N ALA A 78 -4.34 3.30 -3.76
CA ALA A 78 -5.21 3.72 -4.85
C ALA A 78 -4.40 4.53 -5.88
N LYS A 79 -4.85 4.49 -7.14
CA LYS A 79 -4.32 5.34 -8.22
C LYS A 79 -5.23 6.55 -8.38
N TYR A 80 -4.63 7.73 -8.50
CA TYR A 80 -5.35 8.97 -8.78
C TYR A 80 -4.50 9.89 -9.66
N ARG A 81 -5.08 10.38 -10.76
CA ARG A 81 -4.43 11.25 -11.77
C ARG A 81 -3.02 10.78 -12.16
N GLY A 82 -2.86 9.47 -12.36
CA GLY A 82 -1.60 8.86 -12.79
C GLY A 82 -0.57 8.63 -11.68
N ASN A 83 -0.88 8.94 -10.42
CA ASN A 83 0.02 8.68 -9.29
C ASN A 83 -0.61 7.73 -8.26
N TYR A 84 0.25 7.08 -7.47
CA TYR A 84 -0.16 6.17 -6.41
C TYR A 84 -0.17 6.87 -5.06
N ARG A 85 -1.20 6.60 -4.26
CA ARG A 85 -1.31 7.06 -2.88
C ARG A 85 -1.64 5.89 -1.97
N ILE A 86 -1.11 5.91 -0.76
CA ILE A 86 -1.26 4.81 0.19
C ILE A 86 -1.73 5.35 1.53
N ALA A 87 -2.89 4.89 2.01
CA ALA A 87 -3.30 5.08 3.40
C ALA A 87 -2.81 3.89 4.24
N TYR A 88 -2.30 4.16 5.44
CA TYR A 88 -1.85 3.12 6.36
C TYR A 88 -1.93 3.61 7.82
N GLY A 89 -2.16 2.69 8.73
CA GLY A 89 -2.12 2.96 10.17
C GLY A 89 -0.79 2.56 10.77
N ASP A 90 -0.12 3.48 11.48
CA ASP A 90 1.13 3.20 12.18
C ASP A 90 1.20 4.01 13.48
N GLU A 91 1.57 3.35 14.58
CA GLU A 91 1.57 3.94 15.93
C GLU A 91 0.22 4.55 16.34
N ASN A 92 -0.90 3.89 15.98
CA ASN A 92 -2.26 4.43 16.17
C ASN A 92 -2.49 5.79 15.50
N ARG A 93 -1.76 6.12 14.44
CA ARG A 93 -1.99 7.32 13.63
C ARG A 93 -2.36 6.91 12.22
N LEU A 94 -3.41 7.53 11.67
CA LEU A 94 -3.71 7.39 10.25
C LEU A 94 -2.69 8.23 9.48
N LYS A 95 -1.89 7.57 8.65
CA LYS A 95 -0.90 8.19 7.79
C LYS A 95 -1.30 8.02 6.32
N PHE A 96 -0.85 8.95 5.51
CA PHE A 96 -1.12 8.96 4.07
C PHE A 96 0.16 9.30 3.33
N ALA A 97 0.53 8.45 2.38
CA ALA A 97 1.71 8.63 1.55
C ALA A 97 1.31 8.97 0.11
N SER A 98 1.86 10.05 -0.42
CA SER A 98 1.67 10.50 -1.80
C SER A 98 2.96 10.32 -2.57
N ARG A 99 2.92 9.56 -3.67
CA ARG A 99 4.04 9.42 -4.59
C ARG A 99 4.06 10.57 -5.58
N ASP A 100 5.20 11.22 -5.75
CA ASP A 100 5.40 12.18 -6.83
C ASP A 100 5.79 11.49 -8.15
N ARG A 101 5.94 12.30 -9.21
CA ARG A 101 6.31 11.78 -10.54
C ARG A 101 7.74 11.24 -10.63
N THR A 102 8.59 11.56 -9.65
CA THR A 102 9.98 11.09 -9.58
C THR A 102 10.12 9.81 -8.75
N GLY A 103 9.02 9.35 -8.13
CA GLY A 103 9.01 8.16 -7.27
C GLY A 103 9.36 8.43 -5.80
N ILE A 104 9.40 9.70 -5.40
CA ILE A 104 9.58 10.07 -4.00
C ILE A 104 8.22 10.05 -3.29
N TRP A 105 8.21 9.46 -2.10
CA TRP A 105 7.02 9.39 -1.25
C TRP A 105 7.06 10.47 -0.18
N MET A 106 5.98 11.26 -0.10
CA MET A 106 5.75 12.23 0.98
C MET A 106 4.67 11.69 1.91
N VAL A 107 4.93 11.70 3.21
CA VAL A 107 4.02 11.17 4.23
C VAL A 107 3.43 12.30 5.06
N GLU A 108 2.12 12.26 5.26
CA GLU A 108 1.38 13.14 6.16
C GLU A 108 0.59 12.32 7.20
N VAL A 109 0.29 12.96 8.33
CA VAL A 109 -0.58 12.39 9.38
C VAL A 109 -1.98 12.99 9.20
N ILE A 110 -2.96 12.14 8.92
CA ILE A 110 -4.35 12.54 8.68
C ILE A 110 -5.17 12.56 9.98
N ASP A 111 -5.00 11.54 10.82
CA ASP A 111 -5.60 11.49 12.16
C ASP A 111 -4.48 11.15 13.18
N PRO A 112 -4.03 12.12 14.00
CA PRO A 112 -2.97 11.91 14.98
C PRO A 112 -3.44 11.13 16.22
N GLU A 113 -4.75 10.93 16.41
CA GLU A 113 -5.34 10.28 17.58
C GLU A 113 -5.85 8.86 17.28
N GLY A 114 -5.81 8.42 16.02
CA GLY A 114 -6.28 7.09 15.66
C GLY A 114 -6.04 6.74 14.20
N GLY A 115 -5.87 5.45 13.91
CA GLY A 115 -5.82 4.98 12.54
C GLY A 115 -5.29 3.56 12.41
N GLY A 116 -6.17 2.64 12.07
CA GLY A 116 -5.85 1.27 11.67
C GLY A 116 -6.74 0.81 10.52
N LEU A 117 -6.29 -0.23 9.81
CA LEU A 117 -7.05 -0.90 8.74
C LEU A 117 -7.76 0.07 7.76
N PRO A 118 -7.04 1.03 7.15
CA PRO A 118 -7.68 1.99 6.27
C PRO A 118 -8.12 1.35 4.95
N TRP A 119 -9.18 1.90 4.38
CA TRP A 119 -9.60 1.71 3.00
C TRP A 119 -9.64 3.06 2.30
N LEU A 120 -8.77 3.23 1.32
CA LEU A 120 -8.64 4.42 0.49
C LEU A 120 -9.31 4.19 -0.86
N VAL A 121 -10.18 5.13 -1.24
CA VAL A 121 -10.74 5.24 -2.59
C VAL A 121 -10.80 6.71 -3.01
N TYR A 122 -10.91 6.93 -4.32
CA TYR A 122 -11.13 8.26 -4.89
C TYR A 122 -12.47 8.29 -5.60
N ASP A 123 -13.15 9.44 -5.55
CA ASP A 123 -14.21 9.71 -6.53
C ASP A 123 -13.57 10.06 -7.89
N GLU A 124 -14.28 9.76 -8.99
CA GLU A 124 -13.76 10.02 -10.34
C GLU A 124 -13.69 11.53 -10.62
N ILE A 125 -14.73 12.25 -10.19
CA ILE A 125 -14.87 13.70 -10.25
C ILE A 125 -15.55 14.15 -8.95
N PRO A 126 -15.00 15.11 -8.20
CA PRO A 126 -13.86 16.00 -8.52
C PRO A 126 -12.45 15.41 -8.26
N GLY A 127 -12.35 14.24 -7.64
CA GLY A 127 -11.12 13.60 -7.20
C GLY A 127 -10.83 13.68 -5.70
N ASN A 128 -11.86 13.72 -4.87
CA ASN A 128 -11.69 13.66 -3.42
C ASN A 128 -11.16 12.30 -2.99
N ALA A 129 -10.24 12.30 -2.02
CA ALA A 129 -9.83 11.10 -1.33
C ALA A 129 -10.85 10.77 -0.23
N HIS A 130 -11.23 9.49 -0.14
CA HIS A 130 -12.11 8.97 0.88
C HIS A 130 -11.40 7.85 1.64
N ILE A 131 -11.28 7.99 2.97
CA ILE A 131 -10.62 7.00 3.81
C ILE A 131 -11.58 6.58 4.92
N ALA A 132 -12.02 5.32 4.89
CA ALA A 132 -12.65 4.68 6.04
C ALA A 132 -11.59 3.93 6.84
N TYR A 133 -11.60 4.03 8.18
CA TYR A 133 -10.55 3.45 9.02
C TYR A 133 -11.07 3.15 10.43
N THR A 134 -10.37 2.29 11.16
CA THR A 134 -10.76 1.89 12.52
C THR A 134 -9.96 2.63 13.58
N VAL A 135 -10.64 2.99 14.67
CA VAL A 135 -10.03 3.48 15.91
C VAL A 135 -10.66 2.70 17.06
N GLY A 136 -9.91 1.73 17.59
CA GLY A 136 -10.45 0.74 18.53
C GLY A 136 -11.60 -0.04 17.89
N LYS A 137 -12.82 0.11 18.42
CA LYS A 137 -14.05 -0.53 17.90
C LYS A 137 -14.90 0.40 17.03
N THR A 138 -14.44 1.61 16.78
CA THR A 138 -15.19 2.63 16.03
C THR A 138 -14.69 2.70 14.60
N LEU A 139 -15.61 2.72 13.63
CA LEU A 139 -15.31 3.09 12.26
C LEU A 139 -15.35 4.62 12.14
N LYS A 140 -14.24 5.22 11.74
CA LYS A 140 -14.13 6.64 11.40
C LYS A 140 -14.01 6.82 9.89
N TYR A 141 -14.18 8.05 9.45
CA TYR A 141 -14.10 8.45 8.05
C TYR A 141 -13.37 9.79 7.93
N ALA A 142 -12.46 9.88 6.97
CA ALA A 142 -11.75 11.09 6.59
C ALA A 142 -11.95 11.36 5.10
N LYS A 143 -12.10 12.65 4.76
CA LYS A 143 -12.22 13.12 3.37
C LYS A 143 -11.11 14.13 3.10
N GLY A 144 -10.30 13.87 2.08
CA GLY A 144 -9.37 14.84 1.52
C GLY A 144 -10.02 15.56 0.35
N THR A 145 -9.96 16.88 0.33
CA THR A 145 -10.28 17.71 -0.84
C THR A 145 -8.96 18.14 -1.47
N GLU A 146 -8.84 18.03 -2.79
CA GLU A 146 -7.76 18.74 -3.51
C GLU A 146 -7.98 20.25 -3.51
#